data_AF-A0A8U0MBM9-F1
#
_entry.id   AF-A0A8U0MBM9-F1
#
_cell.length_a   1.000
_cell.length_b   1.000
_cell.length_c   1.000
_cell.angle_alpha   90.00
_cell.angle_beta   90.00
_cell.angle_gamma   90.00
#
_symmetry.space_group_name_H-M   'P 1'
#
loop_
_entity.id
_entity.type
_entity.pdbx_description
1 polymer ?
#
loop_
_entity_poly.entity_id
_entity_poly.type
_entity_poly.pdbx_seq_one_letter_code
_entity_poly.pdbx_strand_id
1 'polypeptide(L)'
;MKRIQALLFFLVLSMSCQSRRTQDTPTGSDDSSMAMRPAPLPADTLCFRQVIKQDTTTLKLVVNGSTVSGYLDIDPFEKDQAKGPLSGTIRGNQIQTEWQRSGEGVTQTYVLTLTLNPNTVTWPEGERVDKKGRWELKSPTGNYTYALARISCP
;
A
#
# COMPACT_ATOMS: atom_id res chain seq x y z
N MET A 1 38.10 54.54 -14.23
CA MET A 1 38.21 53.29 -15.02
C MET A 1 36.82 52.65 -15.13
N LYS A 2 36.56 51.97 -16.24
CA LYS A 2 35.28 51.75 -16.94
C LYS A 2 34.10 51.16 -16.12
N ARG A 3 32.90 51.66 -16.45
CA ARG A 3 31.56 51.09 -16.19
C ARG A 3 31.21 50.01 -17.25
N ILE A 4 30.04 49.37 -17.07
CA ILE A 4 29.15 48.65 -18.03
C ILE A 4 29.16 47.12 -17.77
N GLN A 5 28.14 46.50 -17.15
CA GLN A 5 26.71 46.26 -17.48
C GLN A 5 26.50 44.99 -18.32
N ALA A 6 25.70 44.07 -17.74
CA ALA A 6 24.83 43.02 -18.32
C ALA A 6 25.37 42.05 -19.40
N LEU A 7 25.15 40.74 -19.18
CA LEU A 7 24.26 39.95 -20.05
C LEU A 7 23.95 38.57 -19.44
N LEU A 8 22.66 38.22 -19.42
CA LEU A 8 22.13 36.86 -19.30
C LEU A 8 22.72 35.95 -20.39
N PHE A 9 22.99 34.69 -20.07
CA PHE A 9 22.66 33.61 -21.01
C PHE A 9 22.15 32.37 -20.27
N PHE A 10 20.88 32.11 -20.51
CA PHE A 10 20.11 30.94 -20.13
C PHE A 10 20.47 29.82 -21.12
N LEU A 11 20.93 28.65 -20.65
CA LEU A 11 21.05 27.47 -21.51
C LEU A 11 20.27 26.31 -20.88
N VAL A 12 19.01 26.22 -21.30
CA VAL A 12 18.15 25.06 -21.10
C VAL A 12 18.49 24.04 -22.17
N LEU A 13 18.93 22.85 -21.75
CA LEU A 13 19.05 21.67 -22.59
C LEU A 13 17.89 20.73 -22.26
N SER A 14 16.79 20.82 -22.99
CA SER A 14 15.73 19.81 -22.97
C SER A 14 16.09 18.70 -23.96
N MET A 15 16.44 17.54 -23.42
CA MET A 15 16.72 16.32 -24.17
C MET A 15 15.39 15.63 -24.51
N SER A 16 14.95 15.75 -25.77
CA SER A 16 13.76 15.06 -26.28
C SER A 16 14.16 13.69 -26.85
N CYS A 17 13.89 12.61 -26.12
CA CYS A 17 13.95 11.26 -26.66
C CYS A 17 12.67 10.97 -27.46
N GLN A 18 12.82 10.92 -28.79
CA GLN A 18 11.78 10.46 -29.70
C GLN A 18 11.93 8.95 -29.91
N SER A 19 11.25 8.14 -29.09
CA SER A 19 11.17 6.70 -29.33
C SER A 19 10.08 6.41 -30.37
N ARG A 20 10.50 6.17 -31.61
CA ARG A 20 9.66 5.51 -32.63
C ARG A 20 9.40 4.08 -32.14
N ARG A 21 8.12 3.73 -31.92
CA ARG A 21 7.69 2.33 -31.93
C ARG A 21 7.13 2.02 -33.31
N THR A 22 7.83 1.17 -34.02
CA THR A 22 7.29 0.36 -35.12
C THR A 22 6.16 -0.48 -34.53
N GLN A 23 4.96 -0.33 -35.07
CA GLN A 23 3.82 -1.18 -34.73
C GLN A 23 3.65 -2.15 -35.90
N ASP A 24 4.26 -3.32 -35.75
CA ASP A 24 3.95 -4.47 -36.59
C ASP A 24 2.56 -4.97 -36.23
N THR A 25 1.69 -5.00 -37.23
CA THR A 25 0.46 -5.78 -37.27
C THR A 25 0.80 -7.27 -37.13
N PRO A 26 -0.08 -8.05 -36.49
CA PRO A 26 -0.67 -9.13 -37.27
C PRO A 26 -2.19 -9.14 -37.16
N THR A 27 -2.80 -9.16 -38.34
CA THR A 27 -4.13 -9.70 -38.59
C THR A 27 -4.11 -11.19 -38.23
N GLY A 28 -5.03 -11.61 -37.38
CA GLY A 28 -5.22 -13.00 -36.98
C GLY A 28 -6.62 -13.18 -36.41
N SER A 29 -7.56 -13.44 -37.31
CA SER A 29 -8.89 -13.95 -36.95
C SER A 29 -8.71 -15.40 -36.53
N ASP A 30 -8.90 -15.70 -35.24
CA ASP A 30 -9.12 -17.05 -34.76
C ASP A 30 -10.38 -17.07 -33.90
N ASP A 31 -11.39 -17.73 -34.45
CA ASP A 31 -12.60 -18.19 -33.81
C ASP A 31 -12.19 -19.22 -32.75
N SER A 32 -12.41 -18.91 -31.48
CA SER A 32 -12.26 -19.86 -30.38
C SER A 32 -13.19 -19.43 -29.27
N SER A 33 -14.16 -20.29 -29.01
CA SER A 33 -15.17 -20.23 -27.98
C SER A 33 -14.71 -19.48 -26.72
N MET A 34 -15.23 -18.26 -26.56
CA MET A 34 -15.12 -17.54 -25.29
C MET A 34 -15.94 -18.29 -24.26
N ALA A 35 -15.29 -19.21 -23.56
CA ALA A 35 -15.70 -19.61 -22.23
C ALA A 35 -15.88 -18.30 -21.45
N MET A 36 -17.12 -17.98 -21.12
CA MET A 36 -17.50 -16.79 -20.38
C MET A 36 -16.75 -16.82 -19.06
N ARG A 37 -15.66 -16.05 -18.99
CA ARG A 37 -14.90 -15.87 -17.75
C ARG A 37 -15.92 -15.32 -16.75
N PRO A 38 -16.10 -15.95 -15.57
CA PRO A 38 -17.00 -15.42 -14.57
C PRO A 38 -16.68 -13.95 -14.36
N ALA A 39 -17.72 -13.10 -14.37
CA ALA A 39 -17.54 -11.70 -14.03
C ALA A 39 -16.75 -11.63 -12.71
N PRO A 40 -15.72 -10.77 -12.60
CA PRO A 40 -15.00 -10.62 -11.34
C PRO A 40 -16.02 -10.36 -10.24
N LEU A 41 -15.98 -11.17 -9.17
CA LEU A 41 -16.77 -10.89 -7.99
C LEU A 41 -16.50 -9.44 -7.57
N PRO A 42 -17.53 -8.66 -7.21
CA PRO A 42 -17.34 -7.27 -6.83
C PRO A 42 -16.34 -7.18 -5.69
N ALA A 43 -15.45 -6.18 -5.78
CA ALA A 43 -14.45 -5.92 -4.77
C ALA A 43 -15.13 -5.49 -3.47
N ASP A 44 -14.91 -6.22 -2.38
CA ASP A 44 -15.41 -5.79 -1.07
C ASP A 44 -14.43 -4.79 -0.47
N THR A 45 -14.92 -3.57 -0.18
CA THR A 45 -14.12 -2.55 0.51
C THR A 45 -14.48 -2.52 1.99
N LEU A 46 -13.47 -2.68 2.85
CA LEU A 46 -13.60 -2.69 4.30
C LEU A 46 -12.78 -1.55 4.90
N CYS A 47 -13.40 -0.73 5.74
CA CYS A 47 -12.72 0.36 6.44
C CYS A 47 -12.79 0.19 7.94
N PHE A 48 -11.67 0.45 8.60
CA PHE A 48 -11.51 0.30 10.04
C PHE A 48 -10.80 1.51 10.62
N ARG A 49 -11.13 1.84 11.87
CA ARG A 49 -10.51 2.94 12.61
C ARG A 49 -10.37 2.63 14.09
N GLN A 50 -9.29 3.09 14.68
CA GLN A 50 -9.09 3.19 16.12
C GLN A 50 -8.70 4.64 16.44
N VAL A 51 -9.27 5.17 17.51
CA VAL A 51 -8.86 6.46 18.09
C VAL A 51 -8.60 6.22 19.56
N ILE A 52 -7.37 6.40 20.01
CA ILE A 52 -6.99 6.32 21.43
C ILE A 52 -6.49 7.70 21.83
N LYS A 53 -7.27 8.40 22.66
CA LYS A 53 -7.07 9.82 22.94
C LYS A 53 -7.06 10.63 21.63
N GLN A 54 -5.89 11.06 21.16
CA GLN A 54 -5.71 11.81 19.91
C GLN A 54 -5.01 11.00 18.82
N ASP A 55 -4.45 9.83 19.17
CA ASP A 55 -3.78 8.97 18.22
C ASP A 55 -4.82 8.26 17.36
N THR A 56 -4.67 8.36 16.04
CA THR A 56 -5.60 7.77 15.08
C THR A 56 -4.90 6.68 14.28
N THR A 57 -5.55 5.54 14.10
CA THR A 57 -5.12 4.51 13.16
C THR A 57 -6.26 4.17 12.23
N THR A 58 -6.02 4.21 10.93
CA THR A 58 -7.01 3.82 9.92
C THR A 58 -6.46 2.74 9.01
N LEU A 59 -7.35 1.84 8.61
CA LEU A 59 -7.05 0.74 7.70
C LEU A 59 -8.17 0.62 6.68
N LYS A 60 -7.83 0.76 5.40
CA LYS A 60 -8.72 0.44 4.28
C LYS A 60 -8.19 -0.81 3.58
N LEU A 61 -9.07 -1.78 3.37
CA LEU A 61 -8.81 -3.01 2.63
C LEU A 61 -9.76 -3.09 1.44
N VAL A 62 -9.25 -3.58 0.31
CA VAL A 62 -10.01 -3.92 -0.88
C VAL A 62 -9.74 -5.40 -1.17
N VAL A 63 -10.78 -6.23 -1.03
CA VAL A 63 -10.70 -7.69 -1.21
C VAL A 63 -11.24 -8.05 -2.58
N ASN A 64 -10.40 -8.70 -3.39
CA ASN A 64 -10.72 -9.16 -4.74
C ASN A 64 -10.42 -10.65 -4.84
N GLY A 65 -11.42 -11.49 -4.55
CA GLY A 65 -11.21 -12.94 -4.41
C GLY A 65 -10.23 -13.24 -3.27
N SER A 66 -9.09 -13.89 -3.58
CA SER A 66 -8.05 -14.21 -2.60
C SER A 66 -7.02 -13.10 -2.39
N THR A 67 -7.06 -12.04 -3.20
CA THR A 67 -6.08 -10.95 -3.18
C THR A 67 -6.61 -9.78 -2.35
N VAL A 68 -5.75 -9.19 -1.54
CA VAL A 68 -6.07 -8.01 -0.74
C VAL A 68 -5.09 -6.90 -1.08
N SER A 69 -5.61 -5.69 -1.30
CA SER A 69 -4.83 -4.46 -1.31
C SER A 69 -5.39 -3.49 -0.28
N GLY A 70 -4.64 -2.45 0.06
CA GLY A 70 -5.09 -1.50 1.07
C GLY A 70 -4.12 -0.38 1.37
N TYR A 71 -4.49 0.38 2.38
CA TYR A 71 -3.67 1.44 2.94
C TYR A 71 -3.81 1.43 4.46
N LEU A 72 -2.68 1.41 5.16
CA LEU A 72 -2.60 1.52 6.60
C LEU A 72 -1.95 2.86 6.95
N ASP A 73 -2.60 3.60 7.83
CA ASP A 73 -2.15 4.89 8.35
C ASP A 73 -2.20 4.87 9.88
N ILE A 74 -1.03 4.99 10.50
CA ILE A 74 -0.85 5.14 11.93
C ILE A 74 -0.40 6.59 12.15
N ASP A 75 -1.31 7.41 12.67
CA ASP A 75 -1.19 8.86 12.85
C ASP A 75 -1.24 9.20 14.36
N PRO A 76 -0.13 9.02 15.09
CA PRO A 76 -0.02 9.42 16.48
C PRO A 76 0.10 10.95 16.59
N PHE A 77 -0.55 11.55 17.59
CA PHE A 77 -0.63 13.01 17.72
C PHE A 77 0.71 13.67 18.04
N GLU A 78 1.55 13.01 18.85
CA GLU A 78 2.83 13.55 19.34
C GLU A 78 4.06 12.94 18.66
N LYS A 79 3.88 11.91 17.83
CA LYS A 79 4.96 11.15 17.20
C LYS A 79 4.87 11.25 15.69
N ASP A 80 5.90 10.77 15.01
CA ASP A 80 5.91 10.75 13.54
C ASP A 80 4.94 9.71 12.99
N GLN A 81 4.18 10.14 11.99
CA GLN A 81 3.25 9.30 11.26
C GLN A 81 3.96 8.15 10.54
N ALA A 82 3.31 6.99 10.54
CA ALA A 82 3.72 5.83 9.76
C ALA A 82 2.57 5.39 8.85
N LYS A 83 2.79 5.44 7.53
CA LYS A 83 1.73 5.15 6.56
C LYS A 83 2.24 4.44 5.33
N GLY A 84 1.35 3.81 4.60
CA GLY A 84 1.67 3.29 3.28
C GLY A 84 0.72 2.23 2.75
N PRO A 85 0.88 1.86 1.47
CA PRO A 85 0.09 0.82 0.85
C PRO A 85 0.46 -0.56 1.40
N LEU A 86 -0.52 -1.46 1.42
CA LEU A 86 -0.29 -2.87 1.69
C LEU A 86 -0.89 -3.74 0.60
N SER A 87 -0.29 -4.91 0.41
CA SER A 87 -0.79 -5.95 -0.49
C SER A 87 -0.59 -7.31 0.14
N GLY A 88 -1.46 -8.27 -0.18
CA GLY A 88 -1.44 -9.55 0.46
C GLY A 88 -2.50 -10.52 -0.04
N THR A 89 -2.71 -11.58 0.74
CA THR A 89 -3.70 -12.61 0.45
C THR A 89 -4.53 -12.94 1.68
N ILE A 90 -5.79 -13.33 1.46
CA ILE A 90 -6.73 -13.73 2.51
C ILE A 90 -6.99 -15.24 2.47
N ARG A 91 -7.01 -15.88 3.64
CA ARG A 91 -7.41 -17.28 3.84
C ARG A 91 -8.27 -17.40 5.09
N GLY A 92 -9.54 -17.76 4.91
CA GLY A 92 -10.51 -17.71 6.01
C GLY A 92 -10.66 -16.26 6.50
N ASN A 93 -10.40 -16.03 7.79
CA ASN A 93 -10.44 -14.70 8.39
C ASN A 93 -9.04 -14.07 8.59
N GLN A 94 -7.98 -14.70 8.11
CA GLN A 94 -6.62 -14.17 8.22
C GLN A 94 -6.14 -13.58 6.91
N ILE A 95 -5.46 -12.43 6.99
CA ILE A 95 -4.81 -11.78 5.86
C ILE A 95 -3.32 -11.67 6.16
N GLN A 96 -2.48 -12.25 5.31
CA GLN A 96 -1.05 -11.97 5.33
C GLN A 96 -0.74 -10.88 4.32
N THR A 97 -0.09 -9.81 4.79
CA THR A 97 0.18 -8.63 3.97
C THR A 97 1.61 -8.14 4.14
N GLU A 98 2.16 -7.58 3.07
CA GLU A 98 3.35 -6.74 3.10
C GLU A 98 2.92 -5.27 3.07
N TRP A 99 3.23 -4.54 4.13
CA TRP A 99 2.97 -3.12 4.26
C TRP A 99 4.24 -2.32 3.94
N GLN A 100 4.18 -1.46 2.93
CA GLN A 100 5.25 -0.54 2.59
C GLN A 100 5.22 0.65 3.55
N ARG A 101 5.71 0.42 4.77
CA ARG A 101 5.65 1.39 5.87
C ARG A 101 6.65 2.52 5.62
N SER A 102 6.15 3.72 5.36
CA SER A 102 6.93 4.96 5.28
C SER A 102 6.79 5.77 6.57
N GLY A 103 7.91 6.13 7.19
CA GLY A 103 7.97 7.02 8.36
C GLY A 103 9.41 7.50 8.58
N GLU A 104 9.59 8.69 9.17
CA GLU A 104 10.92 9.29 9.42
C GLU A 104 11.82 9.35 8.17
N GLY A 105 11.22 9.48 6.98
CA GLY A 105 11.94 9.54 5.70
C GLY A 105 12.42 8.19 5.15
N VAL A 106 12.10 7.08 5.82
CA VAL A 106 12.49 5.72 5.40
C VAL A 106 11.26 4.91 5.05
N THR A 107 11.34 4.09 3.99
CA THR A 107 10.31 3.11 3.64
C THR A 107 10.85 1.70 3.80
N GLN A 108 10.13 0.87 4.55
CA GLN A 108 10.50 -0.52 4.84
C GLN A 108 9.28 -1.43 4.70
N THR A 109 9.52 -2.66 4.22
CA THR A 109 8.47 -3.68 4.12
C THR A 109 8.23 -4.33 5.48
N TYR A 110 7.02 -4.21 6.01
CA TYR A 110 6.56 -4.85 7.25
C TYR A 110 5.61 -5.98 6.91
N VAL A 111 5.87 -7.18 7.40
CA VAL A 111 4.93 -8.30 7.25
C VAL A 111 3.92 -8.24 8.39
N LEU A 112 2.64 -8.17 8.06
CA LEU A 112 1.52 -8.15 9.01
C LEU A 112 0.65 -9.38 8.82
N THR A 113 0.12 -9.90 9.93
CA THR A 113 -0.95 -10.90 9.93
C THR A 113 -2.18 -10.27 10.56
N LEU A 114 -3.13 -9.87 9.72
CA LEU A 114 -4.39 -9.27 10.13
C LEU A 114 -5.41 -10.37 10.37
N THR A 115 -6.19 -10.26 11.44
CA THR A 115 -7.33 -11.13 11.72
C THR A 115 -8.62 -10.31 11.59
N LEU A 116 -9.47 -10.69 10.63
CA LEU A 116 -10.80 -10.14 10.46
C LEU A 116 -11.77 -10.79 11.46
N ASN A 117 -12.55 -9.96 12.13
CA ASN A 117 -13.71 -10.34 12.91
C ASN A 117 -14.93 -9.57 12.34
N PRO A 118 -16.17 -9.92 12.71
CA PRO A 118 -17.36 -9.29 12.13
C PRO A 118 -17.36 -7.75 12.19
N ASN A 119 -16.86 -7.17 13.28
CA ASN A 119 -16.87 -5.73 13.54
C ASN A 119 -15.48 -5.13 13.81
N THR A 120 -14.41 -5.92 13.76
CA THR A 120 -13.06 -5.45 14.08
C THR A 120 -12.02 -6.11 13.19
N VAL A 121 -10.85 -5.48 13.10
CA VAL A 121 -9.63 -6.08 12.57
C VAL A 121 -8.53 -5.93 13.61
N THR A 122 -7.78 -7.00 13.81
CA THR A 122 -6.70 -7.03 14.81
C THR A 122 -5.39 -7.51 14.23
N TRP A 123 -4.27 -6.99 14.72
CA TRP A 123 -2.95 -7.55 14.45
C TRP A 123 -2.01 -7.31 15.63
N PRO A 124 -1.08 -8.25 15.91
CA PRO A 124 -0.06 -8.04 16.92
C PRO A 124 1.04 -7.10 16.40
N GLU A 125 1.61 -6.30 17.31
CA GLU A 125 2.77 -5.45 17.08
C GLU A 125 3.80 -5.67 18.18
N GLY A 126 5.09 -5.59 17.87
CA GLY A 126 6.16 -5.83 18.84
C GLY A 126 7.54 -5.83 18.21
N GLU A 127 8.49 -6.51 18.87
CA GLU A 127 9.86 -6.64 18.33
C GLU A 127 9.84 -7.33 16.96
N ARG A 128 10.55 -6.73 16.00
CA ARG A 128 10.67 -7.23 14.62
C ARG A 128 12.11 -7.57 14.28
N VAL A 129 12.26 -8.58 13.42
CA VAL A 129 13.55 -9.01 12.88
C VAL A 129 13.52 -8.85 11.36
N ASP A 130 14.62 -8.33 10.81
CA ASP A 130 14.80 -8.27 9.37
C ASP A 130 15.09 -9.68 8.82
N LYS A 131 14.24 -10.15 7.91
CA LYS A 131 14.46 -11.34 7.09
C LYS A 131 14.49 -10.95 5.62
N LYS A 132 15.68 -10.62 5.12
CA LYS A 132 15.96 -10.31 3.71
C LYS A 132 15.18 -9.06 3.22
N GLY A 133 15.20 -7.98 3.99
CA GLY A 133 14.52 -6.72 3.67
C GLY A 133 13.04 -6.69 4.07
N ARG A 134 12.57 -7.69 4.83
CA ARG A 134 11.21 -7.78 5.35
C ARG A 134 11.23 -7.86 6.86
N TRP A 135 10.60 -6.89 7.50
CA TRP A 135 10.50 -6.83 8.96
C TRP A 135 9.36 -7.73 9.42
N GLU A 136 9.71 -8.89 9.96
CA GLU A 136 8.78 -9.89 10.46
C GLU A 136 8.68 -9.81 12.00
N LEU A 137 7.48 -9.99 12.54
CA LEU A 137 7.27 -10.02 13.98
C LEU A 137 7.98 -11.24 14.60
N LYS A 138 8.77 -11.03 15.65
CA LYS A 138 9.56 -12.08 16.31
C LYS A 138 8.69 -13.08 17.07
N SER A 139 7.65 -12.60 17.74
CA SER A 139 6.66 -13.42 18.46
C SER A 139 5.27 -12.83 18.30
N PRO A 140 4.23 -13.62 17.98
CA PRO A 140 2.86 -13.13 17.94
C PRO A 140 2.22 -12.99 19.32
N THR A 141 2.82 -13.54 20.38
CA THR A 141 2.27 -13.55 21.74
C THR A 141 3.02 -12.60 22.68
N GLY A 142 2.29 -12.04 23.65
CA GLY A 142 2.85 -11.18 24.70
C GLY A 142 3.10 -9.72 24.30
N ASN A 143 2.68 -9.30 23.09
CA ASN A 143 2.85 -7.93 22.64
C ASN A 143 1.52 -7.17 22.51
N TYR A 144 1.61 -5.86 22.24
CA TYR A 144 0.46 -5.01 21.96
C TYR A 144 -0.32 -5.54 20.74
N THR A 145 -1.64 -5.40 20.78
CA THR A 145 -2.52 -5.78 19.67
C THR A 145 -3.31 -4.56 19.25
N TYR A 146 -3.14 -4.14 18.00
CA TYR A 146 -4.05 -3.20 17.38
C TYR A 146 -5.42 -3.85 17.25
N ALA A 147 -6.47 -3.08 17.55
CA ALA A 147 -7.86 -3.51 17.43
C ALA A 147 -8.69 -2.35 16.91
N LEU A 148 -8.90 -2.32 15.59
CA LEU A 148 -9.64 -1.26 14.93
C LEU A 148 -11.09 -1.69 14.72
N ALA A 149 -12.02 -0.78 15.00
CA ALA A 149 -13.44 -0.99 14.79
C ALA A 149 -13.81 -0.74 13.33
N ARG A 150 -14.72 -1.54 12.78
CA ARG A 150 -15.26 -1.35 11.44
C ARG A 150 -16.06 -0.06 11.39
N ILE A 151 -15.87 0.71 10.31
CA ILE A 151 -16.60 1.95 10.02
C ILE A 151 -17.07 1.93 8.57
N SER A 152 -18.00 2.83 8.22
CA SER A 152 -18.29 3.13 6.83
C SER A 152 -17.06 3.68 6.13
N CYS A 153 -16.82 3.25 4.91
CA CYS A 153 -15.75 3.82 4.10
C CYS A 153 -16.10 5.26 3.70
N PRO A 154 -15.14 6.21 3.81
CA PRO A 154 -15.30 7.56 3.30
C PRO A 154 -15.32 7.60 1.77
#